data_AF-A0A961YEA5-F1
#
_entry.id   AF-A0A961YEA5-F1
#
_cell.length_a   1.000
_cell.length_b   1.000
_cell.length_c   1.000
_cell.angle_alpha   90.00
_cell.angle_beta   90.00
_cell.angle_gamma   90.00
#
_symmetry.space_group_name_H-M   'P 1'
#
loop_
_entity.id
_entity.type
_entity.pdbx_description
1 polymer ?
#
loop_
_entity_poly.entity_id
_entity_poly.type
_entity_poly.pdbx_seq_one_letter_code
_entity_poly.pdbx_strand_id
1 'polypeptide(L)'
;PVKTDPLVTDGKAALVKAFQDATAAVDSSGLCVFTTFGWTLNDIAPQVDAACEGEWSPERLLETGERIWNMERIFNNRAGLTAKDDTLPPRLLKEAAETGPAKGLVNGLDKMLPEYYELRGWTKEGVPTNETLSRLSL
;
A
#
# COMPACT_ATOMS: atom_id res chain seq x y z
N PRO A 1 2.50 -10.32 10.69
CA PRO A 1 2.16 -8.92 11.02
C PRO A 1 2.77 -8.49 12.36
N VAL A 2 3.37 -7.29 12.40
CA VAL A 2 3.82 -6.69 13.66
C VAL A 2 2.61 -6.07 14.36
N LYS A 3 2.43 -6.34 15.66
CA LYS A 3 1.37 -5.71 16.44
C LYS A 3 1.62 -4.20 16.49
N THR A 4 0.65 -3.40 16.07
CA THR A 4 0.72 -1.94 16.12
C THR A 4 -0.45 -1.39 16.94
N ASP A 5 -0.25 -0.26 17.62
CA ASP A 5 -1.32 0.43 18.34
C ASP A 5 -2.31 1.04 17.33
N PRO A 6 -3.60 0.69 17.34
CA PRO A 6 -4.57 1.23 16.40
C PRO A 6 -4.92 2.72 16.64
N LEU A 7 -4.52 3.31 17.77
CA LEU A 7 -4.87 4.67 18.16
C LEU A 7 -3.82 5.73 17.79
N VAL A 8 -2.68 5.32 17.22
CA VAL A 8 -1.59 6.21 16.81
C VAL A 8 -1.39 6.21 15.29
N THR A 9 -0.84 7.30 14.77
CA THR A 9 -0.55 7.47 13.34
C THR A 9 0.80 6.90 12.92
N ASP A 10 1.74 6.79 13.86
CA ASP A 10 3.14 6.49 13.55
C ASP A 10 3.31 5.10 12.96
N GLY A 11 4.07 5.01 11.86
CA GLY A 11 4.37 3.78 11.14
C GLY A 11 3.21 3.19 10.34
N LYS A 12 2.03 3.83 10.34
CA LYS A 12 0.85 3.32 9.62
C LYS A 12 0.99 3.48 8.11
N ALA A 13 1.62 4.55 7.64
CA ALA A 13 1.87 4.76 6.22
C ALA A 13 2.76 3.64 5.64
N ALA A 14 3.87 3.33 6.31
CA ALA A 14 4.76 2.23 5.92
C ALA A 14 4.06 0.87 5.96
N LEU A 15 3.25 0.62 7.00
CA LEU A 15 2.47 -0.60 7.11
C LEU A 15 1.49 -0.76 5.93
N VAL A 16 0.73 0.29 5.61
CA VAL A 16 -0.22 0.27 4.49
C VAL A 16 0.49 0.04 3.17
N LYS A 17 1.60 0.74 2.90
CA LYS A 17 2.41 0.53 1.69
C LYS A 17 2.85 -0.93 1.57
N ALA A 18 3.42 -1.49 2.63
CA ALA A 18 3.93 -2.87 2.61
C ALA A 18 2.82 -3.90 2.34
N PHE A 19 1.64 -3.71 2.93
CA PHE A 19 0.49 -4.59 2.69
C PHE A 19 -0.06 -4.44 1.27
N GLN A 20 -0.15 -3.22 0.74
CA GLN A 20 -0.60 -2.98 -0.63
C GLN A 20 0.34 -3.62 -1.66
N ASP A 21 1.66 -3.48 -1.47
CA ASP A 21 2.66 -4.09 -2.36
C ASP A 21 2.59 -5.62 -2.31
N ALA A 22 2.54 -6.21 -1.10
CA ALA A 22 2.41 -7.65 -0.95
C ALA A 22 1.08 -8.18 -1.51
N THR A 23 -0.04 -7.50 -1.26
CA THR A 23 -1.36 -7.89 -1.79
C THR A 23 -1.41 -7.80 -3.31
N ALA A 24 -0.86 -6.77 -3.93
CA ALA A 24 -0.80 -6.68 -5.39
C ALA A 24 -0.03 -7.86 -6.02
N ALA A 25 1.04 -8.32 -5.37
CA ALA A 25 1.76 -9.52 -5.78
C ALA A 25 0.93 -10.81 -5.60
N VAL A 26 0.23 -10.95 -4.47
CA VAL A 26 -0.67 -12.09 -4.20
C VAL A 26 -1.81 -12.14 -5.21
N ASP A 27 -2.50 -11.03 -5.45
CA ASP A 27 -3.61 -10.96 -6.41
C ASP A 27 -3.14 -11.33 -7.82
N SER A 28 -1.95 -10.87 -8.21
CA SER A 28 -1.36 -11.19 -9.52
C SER A 28 -0.91 -12.64 -9.66
N SER A 29 -0.59 -13.32 -8.55
CA SER A 29 -0.28 -14.76 -8.56
C SER A 29 -1.52 -15.65 -8.77
N GLY A 30 -2.73 -15.08 -8.63
CA GLY A 30 -3.99 -15.81 -8.68
C GLY A 30 -4.33 -16.57 -7.39
N LEU A 31 -3.49 -16.49 -6.36
CA LEU A 31 -3.76 -17.09 -5.06
C LEU A 31 -4.78 -16.27 -4.26
N CYS A 32 -5.61 -16.96 -3.48
CA CYS A 32 -6.56 -16.31 -2.59
C CYS A 32 -5.84 -15.57 -1.46
N VAL A 33 -6.19 -14.29 -1.24
CA VAL A 33 -5.63 -13.47 -0.15
C VAL A 33 -5.79 -14.08 1.24
N PHE A 34 -6.79 -14.94 1.48
CA PHE A 34 -6.96 -15.60 2.78
C PHE A 34 -5.83 -16.57 3.14
N THR A 35 -5.02 -16.99 2.17
CA THR A 35 -3.80 -17.75 2.45
C THR A 35 -2.80 -16.95 3.30
N THR A 36 -2.83 -15.60 3.24
CA THR A 36 -1.89 -14.74 3.99
C THR A 36 -2.14 -14.71 5.50
N PHE A 37 -3.15 -15.41 6.00
CA PHE A 37 -3.32 -15.67 7.44
C PHE A 37 -2.37 -16.77 7.97
N GLY A 38 -1.75 -17.55 7.07
CA GLY A 38 -0.72 -18.52 7.42
C GLY A 38 0.56 -18.41 6.58
N TRP A 39 0.47 -17.83 5.37
CA TRP A 39 1.57 -17.69 4.43
C TRP A 39 2.07 -16.26 4.32
N THR A 40 3.33 -16.15 3.92
CA THR A 40 4.03 -14.91 3.57
C THR A 40 4.56 -14.99 2.14
N LEU A 41 5.20 -13.93 1.64
CA LEU A 41 5.89 -14.00 0.35
C LEU A 41 7.00 -15.05 0.32
N ASN A 42 7.56 -15.45 1.48
CA ASN A 42 8.52 -16.57 1.57
C ASN A 42 7.89 -17.92 1.24
N ASP A 43 6.59 -18.07 1.48
CA ASP A 43 5.84 -19.30 1.17
C ASP A 43 5.29 -19.27 -0.26
N ILE A 44 4.96 -18.07 -0.77
CA ILE A 44 4.37 -17.87 -2.10
C ILE A 44 5.43 -17.85 -3.21
N ALA A 45 6.58 -17.20 -2.99
CA ALA A 45 7.66 -17.12 -3.98
C ALA A 45 8.08 -18.48 -4.57
N PRO A 46 8.37 -19.53 -3.78
CA PRO A 46 8.77 -20.83 -4.35
C PRO A 46 7.63 -21.52 -5.13
N GLN A 47 6.36 -21.22 -4.83
CA GLN A 47 5.23 -21.75 -5.60
C GLN A 47 5.14 -21.08 -6.98
N VAL A 48 5.33 -19.76 -7.03
CA VAL A 48 5.39 -19.00 -8.29
C VAL A 48 6.62 -19.43 -9.09
N ASP A 49 7.78 -19.58 -8.45
CA ASP A 49 9.02 -20.01 -9.11
C ASP A 49 8.91 -21.42 -9.71
N ALA A 50 8.24 -22.34 -9.02
CA ALA A 50 8.02 -23.69 -9.53
C ALA A 50 7.03 -23.74 -10.71
N ALA A 51 6.12 -22.76 -10.82
CA ALA A 51 5.05 -22.75 -11.81
C ALA A 51 5.30 -21.82 -13.00
N CYS A 52 6.17 -20.82 -12.84
CA CYS A 52 6.39 -19.76 -13.82
C CYS A 52 7.89 -19.56 -14.06
N GLU A 53 8.25 -19.25 -15.30
CA GLU A 53 9.61 -18.83 -15.62
C GLU A 53 9.95 -17.51 -14.91
N GLY A 54 11.23 -17.33 -14.57
CA GLY A 54 11.75 -16.01 -14.22
C GLY A 54 12.49 -15.87 -12.90
N GLU A 55 12.87 -16.92 -12.18
CA GLU A 55 13.64 -16.82 -10.92
C GLU A 55 12.96 -15.88 -9.89
N TRP A 56 11.90 -16.40 -9.27
CA TRP A 56 11.04 -15.66 -8.36
C TRP A 56 11.54 -15.75 -6.92
N SER A 57 11.90 -14.60 -6.34
CA SER A 57 12.19 -14.44 -4.92
C SER A 57 11.10 -13.61 -4.21
N PRO A 58 11.02 -13.67 -2.86
CA PRO A 58 10.12 -12.81 -2.09
C PRO A 58 10.33 -11.32 -2.36
N GLU A 59 11.59 -10.88 -2.50
CA GLU A 59 11.95 -9.49 -2.79
C GLU A 59 11.47 -9.08 -4.19
N ARG A 60 11.65 -9.97 -5.18
CA ARG A 60 11.18 -9.72 -6.54
C ARG A 60 9.65 -9.67 -6.62
N LEU A 61 8.95 -10.54 -5.89
CA LEU A 61 7.49 -10.47 -5.80
C LEU A 61 7.04 -9.15 -5.18
N LEU A 62 7.69 -8.72 -4.09
CA LEU A 62 7.36 -7.47 -3.43
C LEU A 62 7.61 -6.25 -4.34
N GLU A 63 8.75 -6.20 -5.04
CA GLU A 63 9.04 -5.15 -6.03
C GLU A 63 8.02 -5.17 -7.19
N THR A 64 7.60 -6.37 -7.63
CA THR A 64 6.58 -6.51 -8.68
C THR A 64 5.23 -5.96 -8.21
N GLY A 65 4.85 -6.21 -6.96
CA GLY A 65 3.67 -5.61 -6.35
C GLY A 65 3.74 -4.09 -6.27
N GLU A 66 4.90 -3.54 -5.87
CA GLU A 66 5.13 -2.08 -5.87
C GLU A 66 5.01 -1.48 -7.28
N ARG A 67 5.55 -2.18 -8.30
CA ARG A 67 5.42 -1.79 -9.71
C ARG A 67 3.96 -1.76 -10.15
N ILE A 68 3.19 -2.80 -9.84
CA ILE A 68 1.75 -2.86 -10.16
C ILE A 68 0.98 -1.71 -9.53
N TRP A 69 1.19 -1.47 -8.23
CA TRP A 69 0.54 -0.39 -7.52
C TRP A 69 0.83 0.99 -8.14
N ASN A 70 2.07 1.21 -8.59
CA ASN A 70 2.44 2.44 -9.31
C ASN A 70 1.82 2.51 -10.71
N MET A 71 1.73 1.40 -11.45
CA MET A 71 1.02 1.37 -12.74
C MET A 71 -0.45 1.74 -12.60
N GLU A 72 -1.14 1.20 -11.59
CA GLU A 72 -2.53 1.54 -11.28
C GLU A 72 -2.67 3.02 -10.93
N ARG A 73 -1.75 3.56 -10.11
CA ARG A 73 -1.73 4.99 -9.80
C ARG A 73 -1.53 5.85 -11.05
N ILE A 74 -0.61 5.48 -11.94
CA ILE A 74 -0.36 6.18 -13.21
C ILE A 74 -1.61 6.16 -14.09
N PHE A 75 -2.27 5.01 -14.20
CA PHE A 75 -3.52 4.87 -14.94
C PHE A 75 -4.59 5.81 -14.38
N ASN A 76 -4.81 5.81 -13.06
CA ASN A 76 -5.81 6.66 -12.41
C ASN A 76 -5.48 8.14 -12.55
N ASN A 77 -4.21 8.53 -12.41
CA ASN A 77 -3.78 9.92 -12.63
C ASN A 77 -4.06 10.38 -14.07
N ARG A 78 -3.84 9.50 -15.06
CA ARG A 78 -4.20 9.77 -16.48
C ARG A 78 -5.71 9.87 -16.69
N ALA A 79 -6.50 9.17 -15.88
CA ALA A 79 -7.96 9.25 -15.87
C ALA A 79 -8.51 10.47 -15.09
N GLY A 80 -7.64 11.27 -14.46
CA GLY A 80 -8.01 12.51 -13.77
C GLY A 80 -8.00 12.43 -12.23
N LEU A 81 -7.55 11.31 -11.64
CA LEU A 81 -7.33 11.22 -10.19
C LEU A 81 -6.22 12.19 -9.77
N THR A 82 -6.42 12.86 -8.62
CA THR A 82 -5.45 13.78 -8.03
C THR A 82 -5.32 13.55 -6.52
N ALA A 83 -4.34 14.19 -5.88
CA ALA A 83 -4.23 14.19 -4.42
C ALA A 83 -5.48 14.72 -3.68
N LYS A 84 -6.38 15.45 -4.35
CA LYS A 84 -7.64 15.92 -3.74
C LYS A 84 -8.63 14.79 -3.51
N ASP A 85 -8.50 13.71 -4.26
CA ASP A 85 -9.38 12.55 -4.24
C ASP A 85 -8.94 11.51 -3.19
N ASP A 86 -7.68 11.57 -2.75
CA ASP A 86 -7.13 10.76 -1.67
C ASP A 86 -7.58 11.31 -0.29
N THR A 87 -8.89 11.26 -0.04
CA THR A 87 -9.49 11.73 1.21
C THR A 87 -10.53 10.76 1.74
N LEU A 88 -11.08 11.08 2.92
CA LEU A 88 -12.13 10.32 3.58
C LEU A 88 -13.40 11.16 3.69
N PRO A 89 -14.58 10.52 3.87
CA PRO A 89 -15.81 11.24 4.16
C PRO A 89 -15.65 12.21 5.36
N PRO A 90 -16.26 13.42 5.31
CA PRO A 90 -16.06 14.46 6.33
C PRO A 90 -16.28 14.02 7.77
N ARG A 91 -17.23 13.11 7.99
CA ARG A 91 -17.50 12.51 9.31
C ARG A 91 -16.23 11.91 9.92
N LEU A 92 -15.50 11.10 9.16
CA LEU A 92 -14.31 10.44 9.68
C LEU A 92 -13.21 11.45 10.04
N LEU A 93 -13.10 12.53 9.27
CA LEU A 93 -12.05 13.56 9.40
C LEU A 93 -12.34 14.56 10.53
N LYS A 94 -13.61 14.78 10.88
CA LYS A 94 -14.03 15.91 11.73
C LYS A 94 -14.85 15.53 12.95
N GLU A 95 -15.58 14.41 12.91
CA GLU A 95 -16.43 13.97 14.01
C GLU A 95 -15.64 12.94 14.84
N ALA A 96 -15.26 13.33 16.06
CA ALA A 96 -14.54 12.44 16.96
C ALA A 96 -15.43 11.28 17.41
N ALA A 97 -14.82 10.11 17.62
CA ALA A 97 -15.57 8.96 18.14
C ALA A 97 -16.21 9.29 19.49
N GLU A 98 -17.50 9.01 19.65
CA GLU A 98 -18.25 9.36 20.88
C GLU A 98 -17.99 8.37 22.02
N THR A 99 -17.64 7.13 21.68
CA THR A 99 -17.52 6.00 22.61
C THR A 99 -16.37 5.07 22.24
N GLY A 100 -16.07 4.12 23.14
CA GLY A 100 -15.07 3.08 22.91
C GLY A 100 -13.61 3.55 23.10
N PRO A 101 -12.64 2.67 22.78
CA PRO A 101 -11.22 2.93 23.01
C PRO A 101 -10.67 4.14 22.25
N ALA A 102 -11.28 4.52 21.13
CA ALA A 102 -10.88 5.67 20.32
C ALA A 102 -11.66 6.97 20.66
N LYS A 103 -12.41 6.99 21.78
CA LYS A 103 -13.24 8.15 22.16
C LYS A 103 -12.43 9.45 22.16
N GLY A 104 -12.97 10.47 21.48
CA GLY A 104 -12.33 11.79 21.37
C GLY A 104 -11.31 11.91 20.23
N LEU A 105 -11.08 10.85 19.46
CA LEU A 105 -10.16 10.87 18.32
C LEU A 105 -10.89 10.97 16.98
N VAL A 106 -10.26 11.66 16.03
CA VAL A 106 -10.56 11.63 14.59
C VAL A 106 -9.45 10.89 13.86
N ASN A 107 -9.68 10.47 12.62
CA ASN A 107 -8.60 9.85 11.84
C ASN A 107 -7.51 10.90 11.52
N GLY A 108 -6.24 10.55 11.73
CA GLY A 108 -5.09 11.44 11.50
C GLY A 108 -4.57 11.40 10.06
N LEU A 109 -5.45 11.40 9.06
CA LEU A 109 -5.06 11.26 7.65
C LEU A 109 -4.11 12.38 7.18
N ASP A 110 -4.30 13.60 7.67
CA ASP A 110 -3.45 14.76 7.38
C ASP A 110 -1.98 14.53 7.77
N LYS A 111 -1.74 13.68 8.78
CA LYS A 111 -0.39 13.29 9.21
C LYS A 111 0.15 12.11 8.39
N MET A 112 -0.69 11.13 8.12
CA MET A 112 -0.27 9.86 7.49
C MET A 112 -0.11 9.97 5.97
N LEU A 113 -0.95 10.75 5.28
CA LEU A 113 -0.96 10.80 3.81
C LEU A 113 0.32 11.41 3.22
N PRO A 114 0.89 12.51 3.76
CA PRO A 114 2.18 13.03 3.29
C PRO A 114 3.31 12.01 3.45
N GLU A 115 3.40 11.35 4.62
CA GLU A 115 4.38 10.27 4.87
C GLU A 115 4.21 9.13 3.85
N TYR A 116 2.97 8.74 3.57
CA TYR A 116 2.68 7.70 2.59
C TYR A 116 3.16 8.08 1.18
N TYR A 117 2.97 9.33 0.73
CA TYR A 117 3.49 9.78 -0.57
C TYR A 117 5.01 9.78 -0.61
N GLU A 118 5.68 10.24 0.45
CA GLU A 118 7.14 10.20 0.55
C GLU A 118 7.66 8.76 0.45
N LEU A 119 7.07 7.84 1.21
CA LEU A 119 7.42 6.41 1.18
C LEU A 119 7.13 5.74 -0.17
N ARG A 120 6.10 6.21 -0.88
CA ARG A 120 5.77 5.76 -2.24
C ARG A 120 6.70 6.35 -3.30
N GLY A 121 7.50 7.36 -2.95
CA GLY A 121 8.30 8.12 -3.91
C GLY A 121 7.43 8.90 -4.88
N TRP A 122 6.35 9.51 -4.37
CA TRP A 122 5.39 10.33 -5.10
C TRP A 122 5.55 11.81 -4.73
N THR A 123 5.16 12.71 -5.63
CA THR A 123 5.07 14.14 -5.33
C THR A 123 3.89 14.43 -4.40
N LYS A 124 3.80 15.67 -3.90
CA LYS A 124 2.67 16.13 -3.06
C LYS A 124 1.32 16.10 -3.79
N GLU A 125 1.34 16.06 -5.11
CA GLU A 125 0.19 15.94 -5.99
C GLU A 125 -0.21 14.47 -6.23
N GLY A 126 0.52 13.52 -5.64
CA GLY A 126 0.25 12.09 -5.74
C GLY A 126 0.67 11.49 -7.08
N VAL A 127 1.74 12.02 -7.67
CA VAL A 127 2.31 11.56 -8.95
C VAL A 127 3.64 10.84 -8.68
N PRO A 128 3.87 9.60 -9.17
CA PRO A 128 5.16 8.94 -9.04
C PRO A 128 6.30 9.78 -9.63
N THR A 129 7.41 9.89 -8.90
CA THR A 129 8.59 10.64 -9.36
C THR A 129 9.34 9.89 -10.45
N ASN A 130 10.12 10.60 -11.26
CA ASN A 130 10.98 9.99 -12.29
C ASN A 130 11.98 8.98 -11.71
N GLU A 131 12.44 9.19 -10.48
CA GLU A 131 13.30 8.24 -9.77
C GLU A 131 12.57 6.92 -9.50
N THR A 132 11.36 7.00 -8.95
CA THR A 132 10.51 5.82 -8.71
C THR A 132 10.18 5.10 -10.01
N LEU A 133 9.81 5.82 -11.06
CA LEU A 133 9.52 5.25 -12.38
C LEU A 133 10.72 4.51 -12.95
N SER A 134 11.90 5.15 -12.92
CA SER A 134 13.14 4.54 -13.42
C SER A 134 13.51 3.29 -12.62
N ARG A 135 13.43 3.34 -11.29
CA ARG A 135 13.71 2.19 -10.40
C ARG A 135 12.77 1.02 -10.67
N LEU A 136 11.49 1.31 -10.94
CA LEU A 136 10.46 0.29 -11.19
C LEU A 136 10.37 -0.11 -12.66
N SER A 137 11.17 0.47 -13.56
CA SER A 137 11.11 0.25 -15.00
C SER A 137 9.73 0.57 -15.61
N LEU A 138 9.16 1.71 -15.25
CA LEU A 138 7.86 2.24 -15.69
C LEU A 138 7.97 3.53 -16.52
#